data_AF-A0A6C0HX92-F1
#
_entry.id   AF-A0A6C0HX92-F1
#
_cell.length_a   1.000
_cell.length_b   1.000
_cell.length_c   1.000
_cell.angle_alpha   90.00
_cell.angle_beta   90.00
_cell.angle_gamma   90.00
#
_symmetry.space_group_name_H-M   'P 1'
#
loop_
_entity.id
_entity.type
_entity.pdbx_description
1 polymer ?
#
loop_
_entity_poly.entity_id
_entity_poly.type
_entity_poly.pdbx_seq_one_letter_code
_entity_poly.pdbx_strand_id
1 'polypeptide(L)'
;MEEQSLSDIIINDKQYILGDYLFNNAPIYSKGCRSSRDIISKKQIEAKNYIYARHKDNKWVITDGKSFKFDKIFFIKSFVDKIPEFKNDENNNEISKAPSIITLKDEEKFTDNDGNIIEIETRGERAVDKIYFKVKDVSDGFDMKNLQNDLIKSHTSYENDKDYKYFICEKKDNLLKKTSKQTTTKKELFLTYEGILRVLFVSKCGRANTFIKWATEKLFIIQMGTNEQKIKLRDSLGVLPEVVKEVCKKSTSPISCIYLFSLGTVASLRKTFNINSINNIYNDNDIVIKYGRTEDLERRTTEHNNDYGKLENVELRLMMYSFVDSSYASDAETDIANYINNNNHFSKHKFEGRNELAIISKDKIDMIKKEYEKIRKIYAGSLKELLNEIERLKQENELNNLKHQINIQKLEHSLELQKEKYENEILKRDFEIYKLKK
;
A
#
# COMPACT_ATOMS: atom_id res chain seq x y z
N MET A 1 -23.53 -45.38 -1.45
CA MET A 1 -23.87 -46.00 -2.75
C MET A 1 -23.13 -45.19 -3.79
N GLU A 2 -22.15 -45.83 -4.43
CA GLU A 2 -21.06 -45.22 -5.18
C GLU A 2 -21.52 -44.30 -6.32
N GLU A 3 -20.88 -43.14 -6.45
CA GLU A 3 -20.94 -42.27 -7.62
C GLU A 3 -20.43 -43.03 -8.85
N GLN A 4 -21.35 -43.49 -9.71
CA GLN A 4 -20.99 -43.90 -11.06
C GLN A 4 -20.60 -42.65 -11.85
N SER A 5 -19.32 -42.57 -12.25
CA SER A 5 -18.83 -41.58 -13.20
C SER A 5 -19.61 -41.71 -14.52
N LEU A 6 -20.38 -40.68 -14.86
CA LEU A 6 -21.17 -40.63 -16.09
C LEU A 6 -20.26 -40.43 -17.30
N SER A 7 -20.17 -41.43 -18.20
CA SER A 7 -20.38 -41.29 -19.67
C SER A 7 -19.82 -42.43 -20.54
N ASP A 8 -19.14 -43.43 -19.97
CA ASP A 8 -18.65 -44.59 -20.73
C ASP A 8 -19.66 -45.74 -20.73
N ILE A 9 -20.13 -46.16 -21.90
CA ILE A 9 -21.02 -47.32 -22.08
C ILE A 9 -20.31 -48.36 -22.93
N ILE A 10 -20.32 -49.62 -22.47
CA ILE A 10 -19.78 -50.75 -23.23
C ILE A 10 -20.94 -51.42 -23.98
N ILE A 11 -20.83 -51.46 -25.30
CA ILE A 11 -21.78 -52.18 -26.19
C ILE A 11 -20.93 -53.01 -27.14
N ASN A 12 -21.13 -54.33 -27.16
CA ASN A 12 -20.37 -55.28 -28.01
C ASN A 12 -18.84 -55.08 -27.90
N ASP A 13 -18.31 -55.10 -26.68
CA ASP A 13 -16.87 -54.97 -26.36
C ASP A 13 -16.18 -53.69 -26.85
N LYS A 14 -16.95 -52.66 -27.21
CA LYS A 14 -16.46 -51.33 -27.56
C LYS A 14 -16.98 -50.29 -26.57
N GLN A 15 -16.11 -49.36 -26.21
CA GLN A 15 -16.46 -48.21 -25.38
C GLN A 15 -17.06 -47.08 -26.23
N TYR A 16 -18.18 -46.57 -25.76
CA TYR A 16 -18.93 -45.50 -26.40
C TYR A 16 -19.25 -44.37 -25.42
N ILE A 17 -19.29 -43.16 -25.95
CA ILE A 17 -19.71 -41.94 -25.25
C ILE A 17 -21.05 -41.50 -25.80
N LEU A 18 -21.97 -41.14 -24.91
CA LEU A 18 -23.29 -40.61 -25.27
C LEU A 18 -23.14 -39.30 -26.06
N GLY A 19 -23.79 -39.17 -27.21
CA GLY A 19 -23.65 -37.98 -28.04
C GLY A 19 -24.19 -36.71 -27.40
N ASP A 20 -25.17 -36.79 -26.51
CA ASP A 20 -25.63 -35.64 -25.72
C ASP A 20 -24.53 -35.15 -24.75
N TYR A 21 -23.71 -36.07 -24.22
CA TYR A 21 -22.55 -35.72 -23.42
C TYR A 21 -21.46 -35.04 -24.26
N LEU A 22 -21.16 -35.57 -25.44
CA LEU A 22 -20.23 -34.95 -26.39
C LEU A 22 -20.69 -33.55 -26.83
N PHE A 23 -21.99 -33.40 -27.12
CA PHE A 23 -22.59 -32.13 -27.51
C PHE A 23 -22.44 -31.06 -26.43
N ASN A 24 -22.62 -31.45 -25.17
CA ASN A 24 -22.52 -30.53 -24.02
C ASN A 24 -21.07 -30.22 -23.62
N ASN A 25 -20.15 -31.17 -23.76
CA ASN A 25 -18.78 -31.04 -23.24
C ASN A 25 -17.73 -30.69 -24.32
N ALA A 26 -18.05 -30.79 -25.61
CA ALA A 26 -17.23 -30.23 -26.70
C ALA A 26 -18.01 -29.16 -27.48
N PRO A 27 -18.25 -27.98 -26.88
CA PRO A 27 -19.03 -26.92 -27.52
C PRO A 27 -18.32 -26.28 -28.73
N ILE A 28 -16.99 -26.36 -28.83
CA ILE A 28 -16.24 -25.83 -29.97
C ILE A 28 -16.40 -26.77 -31.16
N TYR A 29 -16.24 -28.07 -30.94
CA TYR A 29 -16.50 -29.12 -31.90
C TYR A 29 -17.95 -29.08 -32.34
N SER A 30 -18.88 -28.94 -31.40
CA SER A 30 -20.33 -28.92 -31.66
C SER A 30 -20.84 -27.58 -32.19
N LYS A 31 -19.97 -26.59 -32.42
CA LYS A 31 -20.37 -25.25 -32.91
C LYS A 31 -21.19 -25.35 -34.19
N GLY A 32 -22.37 -24.75 -34.16
CA GLY A 32 -23.32 -24.72 -35.28
C GLY A 32 -24.23 -25.94 -35.37
N CYS A 33 -24.09 -26.96 -34.52
CA CYS A 33 -25.01 -28.11 -34.44
C CYS A 33 -26.22 -27.76 -33.55
N ARG A 34 -27.43 -28.21 -33.91
CA ARG A 34 -28.63 -28.01 -33.07
C ARG A 34 -28.89 -29.18 -32.13
N SER A 35 -28.27 -30.34 -32.39
CA SER A 35 -28.42 -31.56 -31.61
C SER A 35 -27.16 -32.42 -31.70
N SER A 36 -27.05 -33.42 -30.82
CA SER A 36 -26.01 -34.45 -30.90
C SER A 36 -26.04 -35.24 -32.22
N ARG A 37 -27.21 -35.40 -32.84
CA ARG A 37 -27.35 -36.05 -34.16
C ARG A 37 -26.86 -35.16 -35.31
N ASP A 38 -27.05 -33.84 -35.21
CA ASP A 38 -26.56 -32.88 -36.22
C ASP A 38 -25.04 -32.92 -36.37
N ILE A 39 -24.32 -33.39 -35.33
CA ILE A 39 -22.88 -33.53 -35.35
C ILE A 39 -22.45 -34.49 -36.46
N ILE A 40 -23.16 -35.60 -36.67
CA ILE A 40 -22.80 -36.58 -37.72
C ILE A 40 -22.79 -35.91 -39.10
N SER A 41 -23.87 -35.21 -39.44
CA SER A 41 -24.05 -34.64 -40.77
C SER A 41 -23.15 -33.42 -40.99
N LYS A 42 -23.00 -32.54 -39.98
CA LYS A 42 -22.18 -31.32 -40.10
C LYS A 42 -20.68 -31.58 -40.05
N LYS A 43 -20.25 -32.63 -39.35
CA LYS A 43 -18.82 -33.00 -39.23
C LYS A 43 -18.43 -34.17 -40.12
N GLN A 44 -19.35 -34.66 -40.95
CA GLN A 44 -19.13 -35.76 -41.89
C GLN A 44 -18.51 -36.99 -41.21
N ILE A 45 -19.08 -37.39 -40.06
CA ILE A 45 -18.56 -38.51 -39.27
C ILE A 45 -18.87 -39.83 -39.98
N GLU A 46 -17.84 -40.64 -40.20
CA GLU A 46 -17.97 -41.97 -40.80
C GLU A 46 -18.86 -42.89 -39.95
N ALA A 47 -19.67 -43.73 -40.61
CA ALA A 47 -20.60 -44.67 -39.96
C ALA A 47 -19.93 -45.65 -38.98
N LYS A 48 -18.63 -45.89 -39.13
CA LYS A 48 -17.86 -46.75 -38.21
C LYS A 48 -17.63 -46.11 -36.83
N ASN A 49 -17.75 -44.79 -36.69
CA ASN A 49 -17.40 -44.04 -35.48
C ASN A 49 -18.60 -43.72 -34.59
N TYR A 50 -19.82 -44.12 -34.97
CA TYR A 50 -21.01 -43.91 -34.16
C TYR A 50 -22.01 -45.06 -34.31
N ILE A 51 -22.90 -45.19 -33.34
CA ILE A 51 -24.05 -46.11 -33.38
C ILE A 51 -25.31 -45.41 -32.85
N TYR A 52 -26.46 -45.96 -33.21
CA TYR A 52 -27.72 -45.63 -32.55
C TYR A 52 -28.11 -46.77 -31.62
N ALA A 53 -28.46 -46.46 -30.38
CA ALA A 53 -28.95 -47.45 -29.44
C ALA A 53 -30.16 -46.93 -28.67
N ARG A 54 -31.04 -47.85 -28.30
CA ARG A 54 -32.21 -47.59 -27.47
C ARG A 54 -32.10 -48.36 -26.17
N HIS A 55 -32.47 -47.72 -25.07
CA HIS A 55 -32.56 -48.38 -23.78
C HIS A 55 -33.86 -49.21 -23.72
N LYS A 56 -33.73 -50.54 -23.61
CA LYS A 56 -34.84 -51.50 -23.41
C LYS A 56 -34.41 -52.52 -22.36
N ASP A 57 -35.29 -52.83 -21.41
CA ASP A 57 -35.08 -53.89 -20.41
C ASP A 57 -33.72 -53.78 -19.69
N ASN A 58 -33.39 -52.57 -19.22
CA ASN A 58 -32.11 -52.21 -18.58
C ASN A 58 -30.85 -52.48 -19.40
N LYS A 59 -30.97 -52.57 -20.73
CA LYS A 59 -29.84 -52.76 -21.65
C LYS A 59 -29.93 -51.81 -22.85
N TRP A 60 -28.77 -51.44 -23.39
CA TRP A 60 -28.69 -50.70 -24.64
C TRP A 60 -28.70 -51.68 -25.82
N VAL A 61 -29.69 -51.55 -26.69
CA VAL A 61 -29.85 -52.37 -27.89
C VAL A 61 -29.59 -51.50 -29.12
N ILE A 62 -28.73 -51.96 -30.03
CA ILE A 62 -28.41 -51.25 -31.28
C ILE A 62 -29.65 -51.17 -32.17
N THR A 63 -29.85 -50.02 -32.81
CA THR A 63 -31.02 -49.71 -33.65
C THR A 63 -30.59 -49.06 -34.97
N ASP A 64 -31.54 -48.90 -35.89
CA ASP A 64 -31.31 -48.25 -37.19
C ASP A 64 -31.37 -46.70 -37.12
N GLY A 65 -31.64 -46.14 -35.94
CA GLY A 65 -31.66 -44.69 -35.70
C GLY A 65 -32.88 -43.94 -36.26
N LYS A 66 -33.87 -44.64 -36.83
CA LYS A 66 -35.06 -44.01 -37.43
C LYS A 66 -35.92 -43.27 -36.41
N SER A 67 -35.90 -43.66 -35.14
CA SER A 67 -36.68 -42.98 -34.11
C SER A 67 -35.87 -41.84 -33.47
N PHE A 68 -36.22 -40.60 -33.81
CA PHE A 68 -35.63 -39.39 -33.19
C PHE A 68 -35.96 -39.26 -31.70
N LYS A 69 -37.10 -39.81 -31.26
CA LYS A 69 -37.58 -39.72 -29.88
C LYS A 69 -36.87 -40.71 -28.95
N PHE A 70 -36.62 -41.93 -29.41
CA PHE A 70 -36.18 -43.02 -28.54
C PHE A 70 -34.74 -43.48 -28.78
N ASP A 71 -34.21 -43.33 -29.99
CA ASP A 71 -32.86 -43.79 -30.29
C ASP A 71 -31.87 -42.69 -29.89
N LYS A 72 -30.86 -43.05 -29.11
CA LYS A 72 -29.77 -42.16 -28.72
C LYS A 72 -28.54 -42.46 -29.57
N ILE A 73 -27.80 -41.42 -29.88
CA ILE A 73 -26.55 -41.51 -30.62
C ILE A 73 -25.39 -41.71 -29.64
N PHE A 74 -24.48 -42.60 -30.01
CA PHE A 74 -23.28 -42.91 -29.26
C PHE A 74 -22.07 -42.84 -30.20
N PHE A 75 -20.98 -42.25 -29.75
CA PHE A 75 -19.72 -42.14 -30.49
C PHE A 75 -18.68 -43.09 -29.90
N ILE A 76 -17.88 -43.75 -30.74
CA ILE A 76 -16.79 -44.60 -30.26
C ILE A 76 -15.79 -43.73 -29.49
N LYS A 77 -15.37 -44.18 -28.31
CA LYS A 77 -14.44 -43.45 -27.44
C LYS A 77 -13.15 -43.05 -28.16
N SER A 78 -12.53 -43.98 -28.90
CA SER A 78 -11.31 -43.70 -29.69
C SER A 78 -11.47 -42.64 -30.79
N PHE A 79 -12.70 -42.33 -31.20
CA PHE A 79 -12.99 -41.18 -32.04
C PHE A 79 -13.15 -39.90 -31.21
N VAL A 80 -13.87 -39.97 -30.10
CA VAL A 80 -14.08 -38.83 -29.20
C VAL A 80 -12.74 -38.32 -28.64
N ASP A 81 -11.84 -39.21 -28.25
CA ASP A 81 -10.50 -38.86 -27.73
C ASP A 81 -9.63 -38.08 -28.74
N LYS A 82 -10.00 -38.07 -30.03
CA LYS A 82 -9.31 -37.28 -31.07
C LYS A 82 -9.83 -35.84 -31.15
N ILE A 83 -10.99 -35.55 -30.57
CA ILE A 83 -11.58 -34.22 -30.54
C ILE A 83 -10.74 -33.35 -29.62
N PRO A 84 -10.33 -32.13 -30.01
CA PRO A 84 -9.43 -31.28 -29.21
C PRO A 84 -9.90 -31.07 -27.77
N GLU A 85 -11.21 -30.96 -27.53
CA GLU A 85 -11.78 -30.81 -26.19
C GLU A 85 -11.79 -32.08 -25.34
N PHE A 86 -11.51 -33.23 -25.95
CA PHE A 86 -11.44 -34.55 -25.31
C PHE A 86 -10.07 -35.21 -25.47
N LYS A 87 -9.10 -34.54 -26.11
CA LYS A 87 -7.72 -34.98 -26.10
C LYS A 87 -7.23 -34.90 -24.67
N ASN A 88 -7.07 -36.05 -24.05
CA ASN A 88 -6.35 -36.22 -22.80
C ASN A 88 -4.86 -35.93 -23.07
N ASP A 89 -4.49 -34.66 -23.12
CA ASP A 89 -3.14 -34.27 -22.74
C ASP A 89 -3.07 -34.45 -21.22
N GLU A 90 -2.06 -35.20 -20.75
CA GLU A 90 -1.81 -35.50 -19.33
C GLU A 90 -1.52 -34.25 -18.47
N ASN A 91 -1.74 -33.04 -18.98
CA ASN A 91 -1.70 -31.79 -18.23
C ASN A 91 -3.13 -31.26 -18.06
N ASN A 92 -3.74 -31.70 -16.96
CA ASN A 92 -4.95 -31.15 -16.35
C ASN A 92 -5.11 -29.64 -16.60
N ASN A 93 -6.11 -29.28 -17.39
CA ASN A 93 -6.71 -27.95 -17.35
C ASN A 93 -8.24 -28.09 -17.43
N GLU A 94 -8.78 -28.69 -16.35
CA GLU A 94 -10.15 -28.41 -15.94
C GLU A 94 -10.33 -26.88 -15.94
N ILE A 95 -11.16 -26.35 -16.85
CA ILE A 95 -11.45 -24.92 -16.87
C ILE A 95 -12.17 -24.59 -15.56
N SER A 96 -11.43 -24.03 -14.62
CA SER A 96 -11.91 -23.72 -13.27
C SER A 96 -13.05 -22.69 -13.29
N LYS A 97 -13.90 -22.74 -12.25
CA LYS A 97 -14.89 -21.68 -12.00
C LYS A 97 -14.18 -20.36 -11.71
N ALA A 98 -14.78 -19.26 -12.18
CA ALA A 98 -14.25 -17.93 -11.92
C ALA A 98 -14.17 -17.66 -10.41
N PRO A 99 -13.04 -17.15 -9.89
CA PRO A 99 -12.95 -16.73 -8.51
C PRO A 99 -13.94 -15.61 -8.16
N SER A 100 -14.08 -15.34 -6.87
CA SER A 100 -14.89 -14.25 -6.35
C SER A 100 -14.45 -12.89 -6.90
N ILE A 101 -15.41 -11.98 -7.09
CA ILE A 101 -15.14 -10.60 -7.51
C ILE A 101 -14.48 -9.84 -6.36
N ILE A 102 -13.43 -9.08 -6.66
CA ILE A 102 -12.78 -8.14 -5.75
C ILE A 102 -13.35 -6.74 -6.01
N THR A 103 -13.82 -6.07 -4.95
CA THR A 103 -14.12 -4.64 -5.00
C THR A 103 -12.85 -3.85 -4.74
N LEU A 104 -12.43 -3.07 -5.74
CA LEU A 104 -11.30 -2.15 -5.66
C LEU A 104 -11.81 -0.74 -5.33
N LYS A 105 -11.04 0.00 -4.52
CA LYS A 105 -11.25 1.44 -4.32
C LYS A 105 -10.76 2.21 -5.55
N ASP A 106 -11.25 3.43 -5.71
CA ASP A 106 -10.90 4.28 -6.85
C ASP A 106 -9.39 4.55 -6.97
N GLU A 107 -8.69 4.68 -5.84
CA GLU A 107 -7.23 4.83 -5.79
C GLU A 107 -6.43 3.57 -6.17
N GLU A 108 -7.10 2.41 -6.21
CA GLU A 108 -6.51 1.11 -6.56
C GLU A 108 -6.79 0.71 -8.00
N LYS A 109 -7.68 1.44 -8.68
CA LYS A 109 -8.07 1.17 -10.07
C LYS A 109 -7.05 1.79 -11.03
N PHE A 110 -7.01 1.23 -12.24
CA PHE A 110 -6.26 1.84 -13.34
C PHE A 110 -6.91 3.15 -13.75
N THR A 111 -6.10 4.13 -14.15
CA THR A 111 -6.59 5.38 -14.73
C THR A 111 -6.02 5.56 -16.13
N ASP A 112 -6.76 6.26 -16.98
CA ASP A 112 -6.23 6.74 -18.25
C ASP A 112 -5.27 7.93 -18.06
N ASN A 113 -4.85 8.54 -19.17
CA ASN A 113 -3.92 9.68 -19.14
C ASN A 113 -4.54 10.97 -18.58
N ASP A 114 -5.87 11.08 -18.59
CA ASP A 114 -6.62 12.23 -18.10
C ASP A 114 -7.01 12.05 -16.62
N GLY A 115 -6.66 10.91 -16.02
CA GLY A 115 -6.97 10.57 -14.63
C GLY A 115 -8.36 9.96 -14.45
N ASN A 116 -9.05 9.60 -15.54
CA ASN A 116 -10.34 8.92 -15.43
C ASN A 116 -10.14 7.46 -15.05
N ILE A 117 -10.99 6.97 -14.15
CA ILE A 117 -10.97 5.59 -13.68
C ILE A 117 -11.39 4.64 -14.81
N ILE A 118 -10.61 3.58 -14.99
CA ILE A 118 -10.91 2.47 -15.88
C ILE A 118 -11.51 1.33 -15.08
N GLU A 119 -12.81 1.11 -15.26
CA GLU A 119 -13.55 0.04 -14.59
C GLU A 119 -13.22 -1.32 -15.21
N ILE A 120 -12.52 -2.17 -14.45
CA ILE A 120 -12.14 -3.52 -14.85
C ILE A 120 -12.65 -4.51 -13.80
N GLU A 121 -13.47 -5.47 -14.22
CA GLU A 121 -13.88 -6.58 -13.37
C GLU A 121 -12.64 -7.37 -12.94
N THR A 122 -12.34 -7.29 -11.64
CA THR A 122 -11.18 -7.93 -11.01
C THR A 122 -11.66 -9.06 -10.11
N ARG A 123 -11.01 -10.22 -10.18
CA ARG A 123 -11.38 -11.44 -9.44
C ARG A 123 -10.19 -12.05 -8.74
N GLY A 124 -10.46 -12.83 -7.70
CA GLY A 124 -9.47 -13.66 -6.99
C GLY A 124 -9.11 -13.13 -5.62
N GLU A 125 -7.82 -13.15 -5.29
CA GLU A 125 -7.25 -12.66 -4.02
C GLU A 125 -6.27 -11.51 -4.29
N ARG A 126 -5.98 -10.68 -3.27
CA ARG A 126 -4.97 -9.61 -3.34
C ARG A 126 -3.54 -10.20 -3.24
N ALA A 127 -3.21 -11.09 -4.15
CA ALA A 127 -1.91 -11.71 -4.33
C ALA A 127 -1.56 -11.76 -5.82
N VAL A 128 -0.29 -11.55 -6.15
CA VAL A 128 0.21 -11.34 -7.53
C VAL A 128 -0.17 -12.49 -8.47
N ASP A 129 -0.13 -13.72 -7.98
CA ASP A 129 -0.39 -14.96 -8.69
C ASP A 129 -1.87 -15.40 -8.67
N LYS A 130 -2.72 -14.71 -7.90
CA LYS A 130 -4.13 -15.07 -7.67
C LYS A 130 -5.12 -13.98 -8.04
N ILE A 131 -4.67 -12.92 -8.71
CA ILE A 131 -5.51 -11.81 -9.16
C ILE A 131 -5.69 -11.87 -10.68
N TYR A 132 -6.93 -11.63 -11.12
CA TYR A 132 -7.32 -11.78 -12.52
C TYR A 132 -8.15 -10.61 -13.01
N PHE A 133 -7.85 -10.12 -14.22
CA PHE A 133 -8.47 -8.93 -14.81
C PHE A 133 -9.22 -9.30 -16.09
N LYS A 134 -10.50 -8.95 -16.19
CA LYS A 134 -11.32 -9.32 -17.33
C LYS A 134 -10.81 -8.71 -18.62
N VAL A 135 -10.44 -9.54 -19.60
CA VAL A 135 -9.83 -9.09 -20.87
C VAL A 135 -10.74 -8.12 -21.62
N LYS A 136 -12.05 -8.35 -21.58
CA LYS A 136 -13.01 -7.48 -22.26
C LYS A 136 -12.94 -6.05 -21.71
N ASP A 137 -12.93 -5.89 -20.40
CA ASP A 137 -12.95 -4.58 -19.77
C ASP A 137 -11.60 -3.88 -19.95
N VAL A 138 -10.49 -4.63 -19.91
CA VAL A 138 -9.14 -4.11 -20.25
C VAL A 138 -9.09 -3.64 -21.71
N SER A 139 -9.65 -4.42 -22.64
CA SER A 139 -9.78 -4.06 -24.05
C SER A 139 -10.57 -2.76 -24.24
N ASP A 140 -11.71 -2.62 -23.56
CA ASP A 140 -12.58 -1.46 -23.68
C ASP A 140 -11.93 -0.22 -23.03
N GLY A 141 -11.37 -0.37 -21.82
CA GLY A 141 -10.74 0.70 -21.05
C GLY A 141 -9.53 1.32 -21.74
N PHE A 142 -8.65 0.48 -22.27
CA PHE A 142 -7.44 0.92 -22.98
C PHE A 142 -7.63 0.99 -24.51
N ASP A 143 -8.85 0.92 -25.04
CA ASP A 143 -9.14 0.98 -26.50
C ASP A 143 -8.33 -0.03 -27.34
N MET A 144 -8.14 -1.24 -26.80
CA MET A 144 -7.40 -2.33 -27.43
C MET A 144 -8.34 -3.35 -28.09
N LYS A 145 -9.10 -2.92 -29.10
CA LYS A 145 -10.20 -3.69 -29.73
C LYS A 145 -9.89 -5.14 -30.13
N ASN A 146 -8.62 -5.45 -30.43
CA ASN A 146 -8.18 -6.78 -30.86
C ASN A 146 -7.48 -7.59 -29.76
N LEU A 147 -7.39 -7.09 -28.52
CA LEU A 147 -6.61 -7.67 -27.43
C LEU A 147 -6.93 -9.15 -27.22
N GLN A 148 -8.21 -9.51 -27.15
CA GLN A 148 -8.61 -10.90 -26.97
C GLN A 148 -8.08 -11.81 -28.08
N ASN A 149 -8.10 -11.36 -29.33
CA ASN A 149 -7.56 -12.12 -30.46
C ASN A 149 -6.03 -12.19 -30.40
N ASP A 150 -5.38 -11.11 -29.99
CA ASP A 150 -3.93 -11.02 -29.91
C ASP A 150 -3.36 -11.92 -28.80
N LEU A 151 -4.09 -12.13 -27.70
CA LEU A 151 -3.70 -13.06 -26.65
C LEU A 151 -3.74 -14.53 -27.08
N ILE A 152 -4.67 -14.92 -27.96
CA ILE A 152 -4.97 -16.33 -28.27
C ILE A 152 -4.45 -16.80 -29.63
N LYS A 153 -3.85 -15.90 -30.42
CA LYS A 153 -3.30 -16.22 -31.75
C LYS A 153 -2.08 -17.14 -31.61
N SER A 154 -1.97 -18.13 -32.50
CA SER A 154 -0.89 -19.14 -32.48
C SER A 154 0.53 -18.60 -32.71
N HIS A 155 0.66 -17.35 -33.18
CA HIS A 155 1.95 -16.71 -33.46
C HIS A 155 2.31 -15.65 -32.41
N THR A 156 1.53 -15.52 -31.33
CA THR A 156 1.89 -14.65 -30.22
C THR A 156 2.56 -15.45 -29.11
N SER A 157 3.40 -14.77 -28.35
CA SER A 157 4.18 -15.35 -27.25
C SER A 157 3.43 -15.29 -25.91
N TYR A 158 2.11 -15.09 -25.94
CA TYR A 158 1.26 -15.09 -24.75
C TYR A 158 0.91 -16.53 -24.38
N GLU A 159 1.10 -16.89 -23.12
CA GLU A 159 0.98 -18.24 -22.59
C GLU A 159 -0.25 -18.35 -21.68
N ASN A 160 -1.01 -19.44 -21.84
CA ASN A 160 -2.09 -19.80 -20.93
C ASN A 160 -1.51 -20.14 -19.54
N ASP A 161 -2.26 -19.84 -18.49
CA ASP A 161 -1.90 -19.94 -17.06
C ASP A 161 -0.75 -19.04 -16.58
N LYS A 162 0.00 -18.42 -17.50
CA LYS A 162 1.02 -17.42 -17.20
C LYS A 162 0.56 -16.00 -17.47
N ASP A 163 0.17 -15.69 -18.71
CA ASP A 163 -0.29 -14.36 -19.11
C ASP A 163 -1.82 -14.23 -19.01
N TYR A 164 -2.54 -15.29 -19.34
CA TYR A 164 -4.00 -15.28 -19.32
C TYR A 164 -4.57 -16.62 -18.87
N LYS A 165 -5.82 -16.62 -18.40
CA LYS A 165 -6.54 -17.81 -17.98
C LYS A 165 -8.01 -17.73 -18.37
N TYR A 166 -8.58 -18.89 -18.69
CA TYR A 166 -10.02 -19.02 -18.91
C TYR A 166 -10.74 -19.42 -17.63
N PHE A 167 -11.88 -18.79 -17.40
CA PHE A 167 -12.77 -19.15 -16.30
C PHE A 167 -14.21 -19.34 -16.77
N ILE A 168 -14.93 -20.21 -16.06
CA ILE A 168 -16.39 -20.34 -16.22
C ILE A 168 -17.06 -19.33 -15.28
N CYS A 169 -17.73 -18.33 -15.87
CA CYS A 169 -18.53 -17.34 -15.15
C CYS A 169 -20.01 -17.74 -15.16
N GLU A 170 -20.64 -17.78 -13.98
CA GLU A 170 -22.09 -17.96 -13.85
C GLU A 170 -22.78 -16.58 -13.97
N LYS A 171 -23.59 -16.37 -15.02
CA LYS A 171 -24.47 -15.20 -15.07
C LYS A 171 -25.72 -15.48 -14.23
N LYS A 172 -25.95 -14.65 -13.20
CA LYS A 172 -27.30 -14.48 -12.63
C LYS A 172 -28.02 -13.50 -13.54
N ASP A 173 -28.91 -13.99 -14.40
CA ASP A 173 -29.81 -13.10 -15.12
C ASP A 173 -30.62 -12.30 -14.10
N ASN A 174 -30.65 -10.98 -14.29
CA ASN A 174 -31.42 -10.07 -13.46
C ASN A 174 -32.86 -10.59 -13.37
N LEU A 175 -33.31 -10.75 -12.12
CA LEU A 175 -34.69 -10.99 -11.72
C LEU A 175 -35.61 -10.05 -12.49
N LEU A 176 -36.29 -10.51 -13.56
CA LEU A 176 -37.53 -9.90 -14.07
C LEU A 176 -38.30 -10.72 -15.14
N LYS A 177 -37.87 -11.94 -15.51
CA LYS A 177 -38.73 -12.84 -16.32
C LYS A 177 -38.88 -14.21 -15.66
N LYS A 178 -40.04 -14.40 -15.01
CA LYS A 178 -40.51 -15.70 -14.48
C LYS A 178 -40.81 -16.65 -15.64
N THR A 179 -39.80 -17.31 -16.18
CA THR A 179 -39.93 -18.58 -16.92
C THR A 179 -38.54 -19.22 -16.97
N SER A 180 -38.37 -20.34 -16.26
CA SER A 180 -37.17 -21.20 -16.19
C SER A 180 -35.83 -20.51 -15.91
N LYS A 181 -35.30 -20.66 -14.69
CA LYS A 181 -33.89 -20.36 -14.33
C LYS A 181 -32.95 -21.18 -15.22
N GLN A 182 -32.48 -20.60 -16.32
CA GLN A 182 -31.40 -21.17 -17.11
C GLN A 182 -30.14 -20.36 -16.78
N THR A 183 -29.36 -20.81 -15.79
CA THR A 183 -28.05 -20.23 -15.49
C THR A 183 -27.15 -20.44 -16.70
N THR A 184 -26.90 -19.38 -17.45
CA THR A 184 -25.98 -19.43 -18.59
C THR A 184 -24.55 -19.33 -18.07
N THR A 185 -23.83 -20.45 -18.13
CA THR A 185 -22.39 -20.50 -17.85
C THR A 185 -21.64 -20.02 -19.09
N LYS A 186 -20.83 -18.97 -18.95
CA LYS A 186 -20.02 -18.41 -20.05
C LYS A 186 -18.55 -18.57 -19.75
N LYS A 187 -17.79 -19.12 -20.71
CA LYS A 187 -16.32 -19.10 -20.70
C LYS A 187 -15.84 -17.67 -21.00
N GLU A 188 -15.14 -17.06 -20.05
CA GLU A 188 -14.56 -15.72 -20.19
C GLU A 188 -13.04 -15.76 -19.98
N LEU A 189 -12.35 -14.82 -20.61
CA LEU A 189 -10.89 -14.73 -20.60
C LEU A 189 -10.46 -13.61 -19.65
N PHE A 190 -9.48 -13.91 -18.81
CA PHE A 190 -8.90 -12.98 -17.85
C PHE A 190 -7.38 -12.96 -18.02
N LEU A 191 -6.76 -11.79 -17.79
CA LEU A 191 -5.32 -11.64 -17.67
C LEU A 191 -4.89 -11.94 -16.24
N THR A 192 -3.73 -12.57 -16.09
CA THR A 192 -3.01 -12.57 -14.81
C THR A 192 -2.40 -11.19 -14.56
N TYR A 193 -1.81 -10.98 -13.38
CA TYR A 193 -1.07 -9.75 -13.12
C TYR A 193 0.13 -9.58 -14.08
N GLU A 194 0.88 -10.65 -14.36
CA GLU A 194 1.99 -10.62 -15.33
C GLU A 194 1.47 -10.28 -16.73
N GLY A 195 0.37 -10.90 -17.14
CA GLY A 195 -0.22 -10.67 -18.45
C GLY A 195 -0.71 -9.24 -18.65
N ILE A 196 -1.39 -8.64 -17.66
CA ILE A 196 -1.84 -7.25 -17.79
C ILE A 196 -0.65 -6.29 -17.85
N LEU A 197 0.41 -6.51 -17.07
CA LEU A 197 1.64 -5.72 -17.18
C LEU A 197 2.21 -5.83 -18.59
N ARG A 198 2.38 -7.06 -19.09
CA ARG A 198 2.90 -7.28 -20.44
C ARG A 198 2.06 -6.58 -21.50
N VAL A 199 0.73 -6.70 -21.42
CA VAL A 199 -0.19 -6.03 -22.34
C VAL A 199 0.02 -4.52 -22.31
N LEU A 200 0.06 -3.91 -21.13
CA LEU A 200 0.24 -2.46 -21.01
C LEU A 200 1.60 -2.02 -21.56
N PHE A 201 2.69 -2.71 -21.21
CA PHE A 201 4.06 -2.37 -21.63
C PHE A 201 4.33 -2.60 -23.12
N VAL A 202 3.70 -3.61 -23.74
CA VAL A 202 3.91 -3.94 -25.16
C VAL A 202 2.93 -3.21 -26.08
N SER A 203 1.75 -2.84 -25.56
CA SER A 203 0.76 -2.16 -26.39
C SER A 203 1.29 -0.81 -26.88
N LYS A 204 0.98 -0.47 -28.14
CA LYS A 204 1.21 0.88 -28.67
C LYS A 204 0.10 1.85 -28.26
N CYS A 205 -0.68 1.52 -27.22
CA CYS A 205 -1.78 2.35 -26.79
C CYS A 205 -1.28 3.49 -25.90
N GLY A 206 -1.51 4.72 -26.33
CA GLY A 206 -1.13 5.90 -25.54
C GLY A 206 -1.80 5.97 -24.17
N ARG A 207 -2.98 5.36 -23.96
CA ARG A 207 -3.75 5.44 -22.70
C ARG A 207 -3.08 4.73 -21.52
N ALA A 208 -2.12 3.85 -21.77
CA ALA A 208 -1.37 3.15 -20.72
C ALA A 208 -0.15 3.94 -20.23
N ASN A 209 0.23 5.04 -20.89
CA ASN A 209 1.47 5.75 -20.64
C ASN A 209 1.62 6.25 -19.20
N THR A 210 0.54 6.77 -18.61
CA THR A 210 0.56 7.23 -17.21
C THR A 210 0.89 6.09 -16.25
N PHE A 211 0.26 4.93 -16.42
CA PHE A 211 0.56 3.74 -15.61
C PHE A 211 1.97 3.24 -15.84
N ILE A 212 2.42 3.13 -17.10
CA ILE A 212 3.77 2.66 -17.45
C ILE A 212 4.83 3.58 -16.83
N LYS A 213 4.66 4.90 -16.93
CA LYS A 213 5.56 5.88 -16.32
C LYS A 213 5.59 5.73 -14.80
N TRP A 214 4.42 5.64 -14.16
CA TRP A 214 4.31 5.41 -12.73
C TRP A 214 5.04 4.13 -12.31
N ALA A 215 4.76 3.00 -12.97
CA ALA A 215 5.35 1.71 -12.63
C ALA A 215 6.87 1.70 -12.84
N THR A 216 7.36 2.25 -13.95
CA THR A 216 8.79 2.31 -14.27
C THR A 216 9.56 3.22 -13.32
N GLU A 217 9.01 4.37 -12.93
CA GLU A 217 9.64 5.25 -11.94
C GLU A 217 9.79 4.55 -10.59
N LYS A 218 8.76 3.84 -10.13
CA LYS A 218 8.81 3.08 -8.87
C LYS A 218 9.83 1.96 -8.93
N LEU A 219 9.80 1.15 -9.99
CA LEU A 219 10.73 0.05 -10.19
C LEU A 219 12.19 0.54 -10.29
N PHE A 220 12.41 1.64 -11.02
CA PHE A 220 13.72 2.30 -11.12
C PHE A 220 14.23 2.74 -9.76
N ILE A 221 13.39 3.43 -8.96
CA ILE A 221 13.81 3.87 -7.62
C ILE A 221 14.18 2.68 -6.75
N ILE A 222 13.37 1.60 -6.76
CA ILE A 222 13.62 0.40 -5.97
C ILE A 222 14.95 -0.26 -6.38
N GLN A 223 15.19 -0.42 -7.68
CA GLN A 223 16.37 -1.13 -8.19
C GLN A 223 17.63 -0.25 -8.15
N MET A 224 17.58 0.91 -8.78
CA MET A 224 18.72 1.77 -9.12
C MET A 224 18.70 3.15 -8.45
N GLY A 225 17.62 3.51 -7.75
CA GLY A 225 17.50 4.82 -7.11
C GLY A 225 18.56 5.07 -6.04
N THR A 226 18.87 6.34 -5.80
CA THR A 226 19.73 6.74 -4.67
C THR A 226 19.08 6.35 -3.34
N ASN A 227 19.88 6.26 -2.27
CA ASN A 227 19.34 6.03 -0.93
C ASN A 227 18.27 7.07 -0.56
N GLU A 228 18.45 8.33 -0.94
CA GLU A 228 17.45 9.39 -0.70
C GLU A 228 16.16 9.16 -1.49
N GLN A 229 16.23 8.72 -2.75
CA GLN A 229 15.04 8.40 -3.55
C GLN A 229 14.30 7.17 -3.01
N LYS A 230 15.04 6.14 -2.58
CA LYS A 230 14.48 4.94 -1.94
C LYS A 230 13.82 5.27 -0.60
N ILE A 231 14.46 6.13 0.18
CA ILE A 231 13.93 6.70 1.41
C ILE A 231 12.64 7.47 1.08
N LYS A 232 12.64 8.43 0.15
CA LYS A 232 11.41 9.15 -0.29
C LYS A 232 10.28 8.23 -0.77
N LEU A 233 10.61 7.14 -1.44
CA LEU A 233 9.63 6.13 -1.87
C LEU A 233 9.04 5.36 -0.69
N ARG A 234 9.86 5.06 0.33
CA ARG A 234 9.47 4.43 1.60
C ARG A 234 8.80 5.40 2.58
N ASP A 235 9.14 6.68 2.50
CA ASP A 235 8.98 7.71 3.53
C ASP A 235 7.57 8.26 3.70
N SER A 236 6.58 7.75 2.97
CA SER A 236 5.24 8.24 3.22
C SER A 236 4.67 7.86 4.61
N LEU A 237 5.36 7.00 5.38
CA LEU A 237 4.84 6.48 6.66
C LEU A 237 5.85 6.40 7.84
N GLY A 238 7.14 6.74 7.67
CA GLY A 238 8.15 6.70 8.75
C GLY A 238 8.95 5.40 8.89
N VAL A 239 9.77 5.32 9.95
CA VAL A 239 10.79 4.27 10.17
C VAL A 239 10.27 3.13 11.05
N LEU A 240 10.59 1.88 10.71
CA LEU A 240 10.17 0.69 11.48
C LEU A 240 10.83 0.62 12.88
N PRO A 241 10.17 0.04 13.89
CA PRO A 241 10.70 -0.11 15.25
C PRO A 241 12.07 -0.78 15.31
N GLU A 242 12.32 -1.79 14.47
CA GLU A 242 13.58 -2.54 14.43
C GLU A 242 14.76 -1.64 14.04
N VAL A 243 14.56 -0.76 13.06
CA VAL A 243 15.57 0.18 12.60
C VAL A 243 15.84 1.25 13.65
N VAL A 244 14.79 1.75 14.32
CA VAL A 244 14.96 2.69 15.45
C VAL A 244 15.80 2.05 16.54
N LYS A 245 15.50 0.81 16.93
CA LYS A 245 16.27 0.06 17.93
C LYS A 245 17.72 -0.12 17.52
N GLU A 246 17.99 -0.50 16.26
CA GLU A 246 19.36 -0.68 15.78
C GLU A 246 20.19 0.61 15.89
N VAL A 247 19.60 1.77 15.56
CA VAL A 247 20.27 3.07 15.68
C VAL A 247 20.45 3.45 17.15
N CYS A 248 19.41 3.34 17.97
CA CYS A 248 19.49 3.69 19.39
C CYS A 248 20.49 2.83 20.16
N LYS A 249 20.64 1.54 19.82
CA LYS A 249 21.66 0.64 20.39
C LYS A 249 23.10 1.08 20.11
N LYS A 250 23.33 1.94 19.11
CA LYS A 250 24.65 2.53 18.84
C LYS A 250 24.90 3.79 19.66
N SER A 251 23.87 4.34 20.29
CA SER A 251 24.02 5.43 21.25
C SER A 251 24.57 4.90 22.56
N THR A 252 25.47 5.66 23.18
CA THR A 252 25.97 5.38 24.54
C THR A 252 25.00 5.80 25.63
N SER A 253 24.01 6.64 25.29
CA SER A 253 23.04 7.21 26.23
C SER A 253 21.60 7.05 25.72
N PRO A 254 20.62 6.85 26.62
CA PRO A 254 19.20 6.91 26.26
C PRO A 254 18.84 8.25 25.61
N ILE A 255 17.94 8.19 24.63
CA ILE A 255 17.49 9.38 23.90
C ILE A 255 16.21 9.89 24.55
N SER A 256 16.35 11.01 25.27
CA SER A 256 15.21 11.80 25.74
C SER A 256 14.66 12.66 24.60
N CYS A 257 13.38 12.48 24.27
CA CYS A 257 12.75 13.15 23.16
C CYS A 257 11.23 13.20 23.29
N ILE A 258 10.65 14.14 22.56
CA ILE A 258 9.27 14.04 22.08
C ILE A 258 9.25 13.23 20.77
N TYR A 259 8.21 12.45 20.53
CA TYR A 259 8.09 11.60 19.35
C TYR A 259 6.70 11.64 18.73
N LEU A 260 6.65 11.31 17.44
CA LEU A 260 5.43 11.06 16.69
C LEU A 260 5.55 9.70 15.97
N PHE A 261 4.70 8.76 16.36
CA PHE A 261 4.52 7.50 15.65
C PHE A 261 3.30 7.57 14.72
N SER A 262 3.39 6.93 13.57
CA SER A 262 2.25 6.51 12.75
C SER A 262 1.83 5.11 13.17
N LEU A 263 0.53 4.85 13.20
CA LEU A 263 -0.04 3.51 13.39
C LEU A 263 -0.57 2.91 12.06
N GLY A 264 -0.66 3.72 11.01
CA GLY A 264 -1.28 3.34 9.73
C GLY A 264 -2.27 4.40 9.22
N THR A 265 -2.91 4.10 8.10
CA THR A 265 -3.91 4.99 7.51
C THR A 265 -5.28 4.77 8.16
N VAL A 266 -6.16 5.77 8.08
CA VAL A 266 -7.55 5.63 8.54
C VAL A 266 -8.21 4.44 7.84
N ALA A 267 -7.98 4.26 6.53
CA ALA A 267 -8.48 3.14 5.76
C ALA A 267 -8.22 1.77 6.39
N SER A 268 -6.98 1.51 6.83
CA SER A 268 -6.61 0.21 7.42
C SER A 268 -7.11 0.07 8.86
N LEU A 269 -7.29 1.18 9.56
CA LEU A 269 -7.55 1.21 11.00
C LEU A 269 -8.99 1.47 11.41
N ARG A 270 -9.93 1.64 10.46
CA ARG A 270 -11.34 1.94 10.76
C ARG A 270 -11.95 0.95 11.75
N LYS A 271 -11.73 -0.35 11.53
CA LYS A 271 -12.23 -1.42 12.40
C LYS A 271 -11.47 -1.46 13.72
N THR A 272 -10.15 -1.38 13.67
CA THR A 272 -9.27 -1.52 14.84
C THR A 272 -9.53 -0.45 15.91
N PHE A 273 -9.82 0.78 15.49
CA PHE A 273 -10.03 1.92 16.39
C PHE A 273 -11.47 2.47 16.40
N ASN A 274 -12.43 1.72 15.87
CA ASN A 274 -13.84 2.14 15.77
C ASN A 274 -13.98 3.56 15.18
N ILE A 275 -13.22 3.86 14.13
CA ILE A 275 -13.25 5.16 13.47
C ILE A 275 -14.53 5.23 12.64
N ASN A 276 -15.57 5.82 13.24
CA ASN A 276 -16.92 5.87 12.70
C ASN A 276 -16.94 6.33 11.23
N SER A 277 -17.34 5.42 10.34
CA SER A 277 -17.61 5.71 8.93
C SER A 277 -18.89 6.51 8.71
N ILE A 278 -19.71 6.65 9.76
CA ILE A 278 -21.11 7.10 9.70
C ILE A 278 -21.29 8.50 9.09
N ASN A 279 -20.26 9.36 9.09
CA ASN A 279 -20.32 10.69 8.48
C ASN A 279 -19.15 11.00 7.52
N ASN A 280 -18.33 9.99 7.14
CA ASN A 280 -17.17 10.13 6.26
C ASN A 280 -16.25 11.35 6.57
N ILE A 281 -16.12 11.69 7.86
CA ILE A 281 -15.43 12.92 8.32
C ILE A 281 -13.93 12.85 8.03
N TYR A 282 -13.36 11.64 7.96
CA TYR A 282 -11.93 11.40 7.78
C TYR A 282 -11.66 10.73 6.44
N ASN A 283 -10.66 11.24 5.72
CA ASN A 283 -10.20 10.67 4.47
C ASN A 283 -9.50 9.35 4.76
N ASP A 284 -9.70 8.34 3.92
CA ASP A 284 -9.03 7.04 4.00
C ASP A 284 -7.50 7.15 3.98
N ASN A 285 -6.97 8.19 3.33
CA ASN A 285 -5.55 8.51 3.24
C ASN A 285 -5.00 9.31 4.43
N ASP A 286 -5.85 9.73 5.37
CA ASP A 286 -5.39 10.36 6.61
C ASP A 286 -4.66 9.33 7.49
N ILE A 287 -3.81 9.82 8.40
CA ILE A 287 -2.90 9.00 9.19
C ILE A 287 -3.33 9.03 10.66
N VAL A 288 -3.42 7.86 11.28
CA VAL A 288 -3.59 7.74 12.73
C VAL A 288 -2.22 7.84 13.38
N ILE A 289 -2.03 8.86 14.20
CA ILE A 289 -0.76 9.17 14.85
C ILE A 289 -0.84 8.99 16.36
N LYS A 290 0.30 8.66 16.97
CA LYS A 290 0.53 8.68 18.41
C LYS A 290 1.67 9.64 18.74
N TYR A 291 1.36 10.67 19.52
CA TYR A 291 2.37 11.60 20.03
C TYR A 291 2.70 11.28 21.49
N GLY A 292 3.83 11.79 21.98
CA GLY A 292 4.17 11.74 23.40
C GLY A 292 5.64 12.01 23.67
N ARG A 293 6.07 11.76 24.90
CA ARG A 293 7.48 11.89 25.33
C ARG A 293 8.09 10.60 25.86
N THR A 294 9.41 10.57 25.87
CA THR A 294 10.18 9.53 26.56
C THR A 294 11.55 10.06 26.96
N GLU A 295 12.12 9.48 28.01
CA GLU A 295 13.54 9.64 28.37
C GLU A 295 14.42 8.57 27.68
N ASP A 296 13.78 7.56 27.09
CA ASP A 296 14.42 6.46 26.37
C ASP A 296 13.58 6.06 25.15
N LEU A 297 14.01 6.50 23.97
CA LEU A 297 13.33 6.21 22.70
C LEU A 297 13.35 4.73 22.32
N GLU A 298 14.41 3.97 22.63
CA GLU A 298 14.49 2.54 22.30
C GLU A 298 13.47 1.75 23.11
N ARG A 299 13.46 1.97 24.43
CA ARG A 299 12.52 1.33 25.35
C ARG A 299 11.10 1.68 24.95
N ARG A 300 10.79 2.96 24.73
CA ARG A 300 9.44 3.40 24.39
C ARG A 300 8.97 2.88 23.03
N THR A 301 9.87 2.81 22.04
CA THR A 301 9.56 2.18 20.75
C THR A 301 9.21 0.70 20.94
N THR A 302 9.89 0.00 21.84
CA THR A 302 9.59 -1.40 22.16
C THR A 302 8.24 -1.55 22.86
N GLU A 303 7.94 -0.70 23.83
CA GLU A 303 6.65 -0.65 24.54
C GLU A 303 5.50 -0.43 23.56
N HIS A 304 5.58 0.60 22.71
CA HIS A 304 4.55 0.86 21.72
C HIS A 304 4.42 -0.26 20.70
N ASN A 305 5.52 -0.91 20.29
CA ASN A 305 5.43 -2.04 19.38
C ASN A 305 4.71 -3.24 20.02
N ASN A 306 4.91 -3.45 21.33
CA ASN A 306 4.23 -4.50 22.06
C ASN A 306 2.74 -4.21 22.26
N ASP A 307 2.37 -2.94 22.43
CA ASP A 307 0.99 -2.49 22.69
C ASP A 307 0.18 -2.33 21.41
N TYR A 308 0.76 -1.73 20.38
CA TYR A 308 0.09 -1.38 19.13
C TYR A 308 0.42 -2.34 18.00
N GLY A 309 1.65 -2.82 17.89
CA GLY A 309 2.09 -3.68 16.77
C GLY A 309 1.42 -5.06 16.73
N LYS A 310 0.71 -5.46 17.80
CA LYS A 310 -0.09 -6.68 17.84
C LYS A 310 -1.54 -6.49 17.39
N LEU A 311 -1.98 -5.25 17.19
CA LEU A 311 -3.34 -4.93 16.79
C LEU A 311 -3.53 -5.18 15.28
N GLU A 312 -4.73 -5.59 14.90
CA GLU A 312 -5.03 -5.88 13.49
C GLU A 312 -4.81 -4.64 12.61
N ASN A 313 -4.11 -4.81 11.49
CA ASN A 313 -3.85 -3.79 10.47
C ASN A 313 -3.07 -2.55 10.96
N VAL A 314 -2.44 -2.62 12.13
CA VAL A 314 -1.53 -1.58 12.63
C VAL A 314 -0.12 -1.83 12.11
N GLU A 315 0.50 -0.77 11.60
CA GLU A 315 1.91 -0.74 11.25
C GLU A 315 2.59 0.43 11.96
N LEU A 316 3.20 0.14 13.12
CA LEU A 316 3.87 1.15 13.92
C LEU A 316 5.12 1.66 13.21
N ARG A 317 5.24 2.98 13.03
CA ARG A 317 6.39 3.62 12.40
C ARG A 317 6.74 4.94 13.07
N LEU A 318 8.00 5.17 13.40
CA LEU A 318 8.46 6.46 13.91
C LEU A 318 8.51 7.48 12.76
N MET A 319 7.64 8.47 12.77
CA MET A 319 7.60 9.52 11.75
C MET A 319 8.65 10.59 11.99
N MET A 320 8.77 11.04 13.24
CA MET A 320 9.74 12.05 13.66
C MET A 320 9.93 12.01 15.17
N TYR A 321 11.07 12.53 15.63
CA TYR A 321 11.33 12.81 17.03
C TYR A 321 12.14 14.09 17.14
N SER A 322 12.13 14.71 18.32
CA SER A 322 12.97 15.86 18.61
C SER A 322 13.54 15.73 20.01
N PHE A 323 14.86 15.88 20.10
CA PHE A 323 15.57 15.87 21.38
C PHE A 323 15.03 16.96 22.29
N VAL A 324 14.74 16.56 23.53
CA VAL A 324 14.39 17.47 24.62
C VAL A 324 15.13 17.00 25.85
N ASP A 325 15.59 17.95 26.65
CA ASP A 325 16.15 17.64 27.96
C ASP A 325 15.08 16.96 28.81
N SER A 326 15.45 15.88 29.51
CA SER A 326 14.53 15.08 30.30
C SER A 326 13.77 15.91 31.32
N SER A 327 14.40 16.96 31.85
CA SER A 327 13.83 17.89 32.83
C SER A 327 12.63 18.67 32.28
N TYR A 328 12.59 18.89 30.96
CA TYR A 328 11.53 19.61 30.26
C TYR A 328 10.63 18.70 29.42
N ALA A 329 10.83 17.39 29.44
CA ALA A 329 10.11 16.48 28.56
C ALA A 329 8.58 16.56 28.77
N SER A 330 8.13 16.77 30.02
CA SER A 330 6.70 16.90 30.35
C SER A 330 6.09 18.19 29.81
N ASP A 331 6.82 19.31 29.87
CA ASP A 331 6.38 20.60 29.33
C ASP A 331 6.32 20.54 27.79
N ALA A 332 7.34 19.94 27.18
CA ALA A 332 7.39 19.72 25.74
C ALA A 332 6.22 18.85 25.23
N GLU A 333 5.85 17.78 25.97
CA GLU A 333 4.68 16.96 25.66
C GLU A 333 3.38 17.76 25.77
N THR A 334 3.27 18.60 26.80
CA THR A 334 2.10 19.47 27.02
C THR A 334 1.93 20.44 25.86
N ASP A 335 3.01 21.04 25.35
CA ASP A 335 2.96 21.93 24.20
C ASP A 335 2.53 21.23 22.91
N ILE A 336 3.00 20.01 22.66
CA ILE A 336 2.52 19.19 21.51
C ILE A 336 1.05 18.86 21.68
N ALA A 337 0.65 18.41 22.86
CA ALA A 337 -0.74 18.06 23.14
C ALA A 337 -1.65 19.27 22.89
N ASN A 338 -1.24 20.45 23.37
CA ASN A 338 -1.96 21.70 23.15
C ASN A 338 -2.02 22.06 21.66
N TYR A 339 -0.91 21.92 20.93
CA TYR A 339 -0.88 22.18 19.49
C TYR A 339 -1.86 21.26 18.74
N ILE A 340 -1.81 19.96 19.01
CA ILE A 340 -2.69 18.97 18.37
C ILE A 340 -4.15 19.21 18.77
N ASN A 341 -4.44 19.51 20.03
CA ASN A 341 -5.81 19.68 20.53
C ASN A 341 -6.48 20.99 20.11
N ASN A 342 -5.70 22.05 19.87
CA ASN A 342 -6.22 23.39 19.53
C ASN A 342 -6.20 23.67 18.03
N ASN A 343 -5.56 22.82 17.24
CA ASN A 343 -5.43 23.01 15.81
C ASN A 343 -6.50 22.21 15.04
N ASN A 344 -7.33 22.93 14.28
CA ASN A 344 -8.44 22.37 13.50
C ASN A 344 -7.98 21.38 12.40
N HIS A 345 -6.68 21.27 12.15
CA HIS A 345 -6.10 20.29 11.23
C HIS A 345 -5.97 18.88 11.82
N PHE A 346 -6.20 18.72 13.13
CA PHE A 346 -6.18 17.43 13.81
C PHE A 346 -7.58 17.06 14.27
N SER A 347 -7.94 15.80 14.06
CA SER A 347 -9.26 15.34 14.43
C SER A 347 -9.27 14.69 15.81
N LYS A 348 -10.22 15.13 16.64
CA LYS A 348 -10.48 14.62 17.99
C LYS A 348 -11.32 13.34 17.98
N HIS A 349 -11.02 12.39 17.11
CA HIS A 349 -11.65 11.08 17.22
C HIS A 349 -11.34 10.55 18.62
N LYS A 350 -12.37 10.23 19.41
CA LYS A 350 -12.17 9.71 20.76
C LYS A 350 -11.77 8.25 20.64
N PHE A 351 -10.48 7.99 20.76
CA PHE A 351 -9.95 6.64 20.92
C PHE A 351 -10.17 6.22 22.38
N GLU A 352 -10.96 5.18 22.61
CA GLU A 352 -11.25 4.70 23.96
C GLU A 352 -9.95 4.40 24.73
N GLY A 353 -9.79 5.06 25.88
CA GLY A 353 -8.61 4.92 26.75
C GLY A 353 -7.29 5.47 26.19
N ARG A 354 -7.29 6.21 25.06
CA ARG A 354 -6.06 6.63 24.37
C ARG A 354 -6.11 8.10 23.93
N ASN A 355 -5.84 9.01 24.87
CA ASN A 355 -5.88 10.47 24.63
C ASN A 355 -4.74 11.01 23.77
N GLU A 356 -3.66 10.23 23.63
CA GLU A 356 -2.44 10.57 22.88
C GLU A 356 -2.52 10.20 21.38
N LEU A 357 -3.70 9.76 20.93
CA LEU A 357 -3.96 9.44 19.52
C LEU A 357 -4.69 10.58 18.84
N ALA A 358 -4.32 10.86 17.59
CA ALA A 358 -4.98 11.84 16.74
C ALA A 358 -5.00 11.36 15.29
N ILE A 359 -5.85 11.97 14.47
CA ILE A 359 -5.86 11.77 13.02
C ILE A 359 -5.38 13.07 12.37
N ILE A 360 -4.40 12.95 11.47
CA ILE A 360 -3.83 14.06 10.70
C ILE A 360 -3.91 13.76 9.20
N SER A 361 -4.21 14.77 8.39
CA SER A 361 -4.13 14.61 6.95
C SER A 361 -2.69 14.66 6.45
N LYS A 362 -2.41 13.91 5.38
CA LYS A 362 -1.06 13.72 4.86
C LYS A 362 -0.41 15.02 4.37
N ASP A 363 -1.20 15.97 3.87
CA ASP A 363 -0.73 17.29 3.43
C ASP A 363 -0.33 18.22 4.59
N LYS A 364 -0.68 17.85 5.84
CA LYS A 364 -0.39 18.65 7.04
C LYS A 364 0.83 18.17 7.84
N ILE A 365 1.52 17.12 7.39
CA ILE A 365 2.71 16.57 8.07
C ILE A 365 3.83 17.62 8.21
N ASP A 366 4.00 18.48 7.20
CA ASP A 366 5.02 19.53 7.26
C ASP A 366 4.73 20.58 8.35
N MET A 367 3.47 20.79 8.73
CA MET A 367 3.11 21.71 9.82
C MET A 367 3.52 21.16 11.18
N ILE A 368 3.24 19.88 11.45
CA ILE A 368 3.64 19.25 12.71
C ILE A 368 5.17 19.17 12.82
N LYS A 369 5.87 18.94 11.70
CA LYS A 369 7.33 18.94 11.66
C LYS A 369 7.91 20.29 12.10
N LYS A 370 7.33 21.41 11.65
CA LYS A 370 7.73 22.76 12.08
C LYS A 370 7.51 22.97 13.58
N GLU A 371 6.43 22.44 14.13
CA GLU A 371 6.17 22.57 15.57
C GLU A 371 7.17 21.75 16.40
N TYR A 372 7.51 20.54 15.97
CA TYR A 372 8.56 19.72 16.62
C TYR A 372 9.91 20.45 16.63
N GLU A 373 10.30 21.09 15.53
CA GLU A 373 11.53 21.91 15.48
C GLU A 373 11.47 23.13 16.40
N LYS A 374 10.29 23.74 16.59
CA LYS A 374 10.10 24.85 17.53
C LYS A 374 10.25 24.37 18.97
N ILE A 375 9.57 23.29 19.35
CA ILE A 375 9.64 22.68 20.68
C ILE A 375 11.08 22.25 20.98
N ARG A 376 11.76 21.61 20.03
CA ARG A 376 13.19 21.30 20.13
C ARG A 376 14.01 22.53 20.53
N LYS A 377 13.82 23.68 19.88
CA LYS A 377 14.58 24.90 20.19
C LYS A 377 14.29 25.45 21.60
N ILE A 378 13.06 25.29 22.07
CA ILE A 378 12.64 25.76 23.40
C ILE A 378 13.19 24.86 24.50
N TYR A 379 13.11 23.53 24.29
CA TYR A 379 13.31 22.52 25.33
C TYR A 379 14.53 21.63 25.12
N ALA A 380 15.44 21.97 24.19
CA ALA A 380 16.71 21.25 24.02
C ALA A 380 17.58 21.22 25.29
N GLY A 381 17.30 22.10 26.27
CA GLY A 381 18.01 22.19 27.56
C GLY A 381 19.52 22.44 27.45
N SER A 382 20.16 22.65 28.61
CA SER A 382 21.56 23.06 28.83
C SER A 382 22.02 24.36 28.14
N LEU A 383 21.70 24.58 26.86
CA LEU A 383 22.12 25.74 26.08
C LEU A 383 21.50 27.05 26.57
N LYS A 384 20.24 27.06 27.01
CA LYS A 384 19.58 28.28 27.54
C LYS A 384 20.15 28.69 28.89
N GLU A 385 20.42 27.74 29.77
CA GLU A 385 21.06 28.00 31.06
C GLU A 385 22.52 28.44 30.86
N LEU A 386 23.27 27.79 29.96
CA LEU A 386 24.60 28.25 29.53
C LEU A 386 24.56 29.64 28.91
N LEU A 387 23.57 29.96 28.07
CA LEU A 387 23.41 31.29 27.47
C LEU A 387 23.12 32.35 28.52
N ASN A 388 22.20 32.08 29.46
CA ASN A 388 21.88 32.97 30.57
C ASN A 388 23.11 33.18 31.47
N GLU A 389 23.87 32.12 31.74
CA GLU A 389 25.10 32.19 32.53
C GLU A 389 26.20 32.99 31.82
N ILE A 390 26.37 32.79 30.51
CA ILE A 390 27.28 33.59 29.68
C ILE A 390 26.88 35.08 29.70
N GLU A 391 25.59 35.39 29.64
CA GLU A 391 25.09 36.76 29.69
C GLU A 391 25.32 37.39 31.07
N ARG A 392 25.07 36.65 32.14
CA ARG A 392 25.40 37.07 33.52
C ARG A 392 26.89 37.35 33.70
N LEU A 393 27.75 36.43 33.25
CA LEU A 393 29.21 36.58 33.35
C LEU A 393 29.72 37.79 32.54
N LYS A 394 29.12 38.08 31.38
CA LYS A 394 29.45 39.29 30.61
C LYS A 394 29.11 40.57 31.37
N GLN A 395 27.92 40.64 31.97
CA GLN A 395 27.50 41.80 32.77
C GLN A 395 28.39 41.99 34.01
N GLU A 396 28.76 40.90 34.68
CA GLU A 396 29.66 40.97 35.84
C GLU A 396 31.06 41.45 35.45
N ASN A 397 31.59 40.99 34.31
CA ASN A 397 32.88 41.43 33.80
C ASN A 397 32.88 42.93 33.41
N GLU A 398 31.82 43.42 32.77
CA GLU A 398 31.66 44.86 32.49
C GLU A 398 31.62 45.70 33.77
N LEU A 399 30.86 45.25 34.78
CA LEU A 399 30.78 45.94 36.07
C LEU A 399 32.13 45.98 36.78
N ASN A 400 32.88 44.88 36.75
CA ASN A 400 34.21 44.82 37.34
C ASN A 400 35.19 45.74 36.60
N ASN A 401 35.17 45.77 35.26
CA ASN A 401 35.97 46.73 34.49
C ASN A 401 35.65 48.18 34.84
N LEU A 402 34.37 48.53 35.00
CA LEU A 402 33.96 49.87 35.42
C LEU A 402 34.48 50.21 36.83
N LYS A 403 34.37 49.27 37.78
CA LYS A 403 34.91 49.44 39.13
C LYS A 403 36.42 49.64 39.12
N HIS A 404 37.14 48.89 38.29
CA HIS A 404 38.58 49.07 38.13
C HIS A 404 38.92 50.44 37.56
N GLN A 405 38.22 50.92 36.53
CA GLN A 405 38.40 52.27 35.98
C GLN A 405 38.16 53.36 37.02
N ILE A 406 37.08 53.27 37.80
CA ILE A 406 36.77 54.22 38.87
C ILE A 406 37.87 54.23 39.94
N ASN A 407 38.38 53.05 40.33
CA ASN A 407 39.45 52.97 41.31
C ASN A 407 40.76 53.55 40.79
N ILE A 408 41.10 53.32 39.51
CA ILE A 408 42.26 53.95 38.88
C ILE A 408 42.11 55.46 38.88
N GLN A 409 40.96 56.00 38.46
CA GLN A 409 40.69 57.44 38.47
C GLN A 409 40.81 58.05 39.87
N LYS A 410 40.30 57.35 40.90
CA LYS A 410 40.45 57.79 42.31
C LYS A 410 41.90 57.82 42.76
N LEU A 411 42.68 56.80 42.39
CA LEU A 411 44.12 56.73 42.69
C LEU A 411 44.89 57.84 41.96
N GLU A 412 44.62 58.05 40.68
CA GLU A 412 45.19 59.14 39.87
C GLU A 412 44.88 60.50 40.48
N HIS A 413 43.62 60.76 40.82
CA HIS A 413 43.21 62.01 41.46
C HIS A 413 43.88 62.22 42.83
N SER A 414 43.98 61.15 43.64
CA SER A 414 44.69 61.22 44.92
C SER A 414 46.18 61.53 44.73
N LEU A 415 46.80 60.99 43.68
CA LEU A 415 48.20 61.18 43.37
C LEU A 415 48.46 62.60 42.84
N GLU A 416 47.54 63.14 42.03
CA GLU A 416 47.53 64.55 41.58
C GLU A 416 47.48 65.51 42.77
N LEU A 417 46.53 65.32 43.68
CA LEU A 417 46.40 66.11 44.90
C LEU A 417 47.66 66.05 45.77
N GLN A 418 48.32 64.89 45.83
CA GLN A 418 49.55 64.74 46.59
C GLN A 418 50.72 65.49 45.94
N LYS A 419 50.84 65.44 44.60
CA LYS A 419 51.82 66.23 43.84
C LYS A 419 51.62 67.72 44.06
N GLU A 420 50.40 68.23 43.92
CA GLU A 420 50.08 69.64 44.16
C GLU A 420 50.43 70.07 45.59
N LYS A 421 50.19 69.22 46.60
CA LYS A 421 50.60 69.50 47.98
C LYS A 421 52.12 69.62 48.11
N TYR A 422 52.87 68.68 47.52
CA TYR A 422 54.33 68.74 47.55
C TYR A 422 54.88 69.98 46.83
N GLU A 423 54.34 70.33 45.66
CA GLU A 423 54.73 71.54 44.93
C GLU A 423 54.47 72.80 45.76
N ASN A 424 53.30 72.91 46.39
CA ASN A 424 52.97 74.03 47.27
C ASN A 424 53.90 74.10 48.51
N GLU A 425 54.31 72.97 49.08
CA GLU A 425 55.28 72.95 50.17
C GLU A 425 56.67 73.41 49.74
N ILE A 426 57.12 73.02 48.54
CA ILE A 426 58.40 73.49 47.97
C ILE A 426 58.36 75.00 47.76
N LEU A 427 57.30 75.52 47.13
CA LEU A 427 57.09 76.96 46.91
C LEU A 427 57.10 77.76 48.22
N LYS A 428 56.47 77.25 49.28
CA LYS A 428 56.51 77.88 50.61
C LYS A 428 57.92 77.93 51.17
N ARG A 429 58.67 76.83 51.10
CA ARG A 429 60.07 76.77 51.55
C ARG A 429 60.96 77.73 50.76
N ASP A 430 60.83 77.78 49.44
CA ASP A 430 61.60 78.70 48.59
C ASP A 430 61.32 80.16 48.94
N PHE A 431 60.06 80.50 49.23
CA PHE A 431 59.67 81.83 49.68
C PHE A 431 60.25 82.19 51.06
N GLU A 432 60.27 81.25 52.00
CA GLU A 432 60.91 81.43 53.31
C GLU A 432 62.43 81.64 53.17
N ILE A 433 63.11 80.85 52.34
CA ILE A 433 64.54 81.01 52.04
C ILE A 433 64.80 82.38 51.40
N TYR A 434 63.94 82.82 50.47
CA TYR A 434 64.05 84.14 49.86
C TYR A 434 63.93 85.27 50.88
N LYS A 435 63.00 85.17 51.83
CA LYS A 435 62.85 86.13 52.94
C LYS A 435 64.07 86.18 53.85
N LEU A 436 64.75 85.06 54.10
CA LEU A 436 65.93 84.99 54.95
C LEU A 436 67.21 85.53 54.28
N LYS A 437 67.23 85.62 52.94
CA LYS A 437 68.36 86.16 52.17
C LYS A 437 68.31 87.67 51.95
N LYS A 438 67.29 88.35 52.47
CA LYS A 438 67.04 89.79 52.37
C LYS A 438 67.16 90.42 53.74
#